data_AF-A0A0B1SDY0-F1
#
_entry.id   AF-A0A0B1SDY0-F1
#
_cell.length_a   1.000
_cell.length_b   1.000
_cell.length_c   1.000
_cell.angle_alpha   90.00
_cell.angle_beta   90.00
_cell.angle_gamma   90.00
#
_symmetry.space_group_name_H-M   'P 1'
#
loop_
_entity.id
_entity.type
_entity.pdbx_description
1 polymer ?
#
loop_
_entity_poly.entity_id
_entity_poly.type
_entity_poly.pdbx_seq_one_letter_code
_entity_poly.pdbx_strand_id
1 'polypeptide(L)'
;MVLSVFHDPHGRFQNVRGESFKGNCIVHVVIQSSPNGKFFVDNTKLFNSVDEIVQHFSCNFLKIRRKKVLLRTGITLAPWEFKTRDIRVGEYVGGQGVVDICKCLIKIDGKDKSAALIAIKGQTQKSWDMLKTEGHQCRLLRTLSHPCVIKFYGICVVTPPCRFLLEFVPGKL
;
A
#
# COMPACT_ATOMS: atom_id res chain seq x y z
N MET A 1 -0.47 11.85 5.09
CA MET A 1 -1.03 10.47 5.06
C MET A 1 0.09 9.53 4.64
N VAL A 2 0.63 8.75 5.58
CA VAL A 2 1.67 7.76 5.31
C VAL A 2 1.03 6.39 5.49
N LEU A 3 0.61 5.77 4.39
CA LEU A 3 0.27 4.36 4.37
C LEU A 3 1.48 3.61 3.83
N SER A 4 2.42 3.29 4.70
CA SER A 4 3.64 2.54 4.33
C SER A 4 3.32 1.05 4.43
N VAL A 5 2.77 0.46 3.38
CA VAL A 5 2.62 -1.00 3.28
C VAL A 5 3.89 -1.55 2.63
N PHE A 6 5.00 -1.56 3.36
CA PHE A 6 6.21 -2.19 2.86
C PHE A 6 6.31 -3.63 3.37
N HIS A 7 6.39 -4.54 2.41
CA HIS A 7 6.85 -5.91 2.55
C HIS A 7 8.18 -5.91 3.34
N ASP A 8 8.12 -6.35 4.58
CA ASP A 8 9.28 -6.56 5.44
C ASP A 8 9.40 -8.06 5.79
N PRO A 9 9.94 -8.87 4.86
CA PRO A 9 10.03 -10.32 5.03
C PRO A 9 11.08 -10.71 6.09
N HIS A 10 11.84 -9.74 6.60
CA HIS A 10 12.92 -9.96 7.57
C HIS A 10 12.62 -9.35 8.96
N GLY A 11 11.43 -8.80 9.19
CA GLY A 11 11.07 -8.22 10.49
C GLY A 11 11.94 -7.03 10.93
N ARG A 12 12.46 -6.25 9.98
CA ARG A 12 13.22 -5.00 10.23
C ARG A 12 12.37 -3.86 10.80
N PHE A 13 11.05 -3.95 10.76
CA PHE A 13 10.14 -3.01 11.42
C PHE A 13 10.00 -3.40 12.90
N GLN A 14 10.91 -2.89 13.73
CA GLN A 14 10.71 -2.81 15.17
C GLN A 14 10.54 -1.35 15.58
N ASN A 15 9.49 -1.06 16.36
CA ASN A 15 9.34 0.22 17.06
C ASN A 15 10.35 0.28 18.21
N VAL A 16 11.62 0.51 17.92
CA VAL A 16 12.67 0.56 18.95
C VAL A 16 12.89 1.99 19.41
N ARG A 17 12.60 2.22 20.70
CA ARG A 17 13.12 3.35 21.48
C ARG A 17 14.48 2.95 22.03
N GLY A 18 15.58 3.26 21.34
CA GLY A 18 16.93 2.97 21.84
C GLY A 18 18.00 2.93 20.75
N GLU A 19 19.19 3.41 21.10
CA GLU A 19 20.29 3.75 20.19
C GLU A 19 21.10 2.54 19.68
N SER A 20 21.67 2.73 18.48
CA SER A 20 22.65 1.87 17.80
C SER A 20 22.11 0.58 17.15
N PHE A 21 21.53 0.72 15.95
CA PHE A 21 21.49 -0.37 14.98
C PHE A 21 22.21 0.04 13.69
N LYS A 22 23.31 -0.65 13.38
CA LYS A 22 23.95 -0.70 12.05
C LYS A 22 23.14 -1.62 11.11
N GLY A 23 21.84 -1.36 10.97
CA GLY A 23 20.92 -2.18 10.17
C GLY A 23 20.08 -1.37 9.20
N ASN A 24 19.65 -2.02 8.12
CA ASN A 24 18.66 -1.47 7.18
C ASN A 24 17.35 -1.19 7.93
N CYS A 25 17.09 0.09 8.22
CA CYS A 25 15.90 0.55 8.93
C CYS A 25 15.03 1.41 8.01
N ILE A 26 13.72 1.36 8.22
CA ILE A 26 12.78 2.25 7.52
C ILE A 26 12.80 3.60 8.23
N VAL A 27 13.00 4.67 7.45
CA VAL A 27 12.97 6.05 7.95
C VAL A 27 11.75 6.74 7.37
N HIS A 28 10.81 7.11 8.23
CA HIS A 28 9.63 7.87 7.84
C HIS A 28 9.95 9.37 7.83
N VAL A 29 9.62 10.01 6.72
CA VAL A 29 9.83 11.44 6.49
C VAL A 29 8.48 12.08 6.21
N VAL A 30 8.18 13.17 6.92
CA VAL A 30 6.95 13.93 6.70
C VAL A 30 7.28 15.09 5.76
N ILE A 31 6.59 15.15 4.61
CA ILE A 31 6.62 16.32 3.73
C ILE A 31 5.58 17.30 4.26
N GLN A 32 6.01 18.52 4.56
CA GLN A 32 5.19 19.60 5.05
C GLN A 32 4.88 20.60 3.92
N SER A 33 3.76 21.31 4.06
CA SER A 33 3.35 22.38 3.14
C SER A 33 3.28 23.71 3.89
N SER A 34 3.87 24.75 3.32
CA SER A 34 3.76 26.11 3.84
C SER A 34 2.43 26.76 3.44
N PRO A 35 2.01 27.85 4.10
CA PRO A 35 0.80 28.60 3.72
C PRO A 35 0.82 29.10 2.27
N ASN A 36 2.02 29.29 1.70
CA ASN A 36 2.20 29.76 0.33
C ASN A 36 2.17 28.60 -0.71
N GLY A 37 1.76 27.40 -0.29
CA GLY A 37 1.66 26.23 -1.17
C GLY A 37 2.99 25.56 -1.52
N LYS A 38 4.10 25.95 -0.87
CA LYS A 38 5.42 25.32 -1.09
C LYS A 38 5.62 24.12 -0.17
N PHE A 39 6.37 23.12 -0.62
CA PHE A 39 6.67 21.91 0.11
C PHE A 39 8.08 21.93 0.72
N PHE A 40 8.26 21.26 1.84
CA PHE A 40 9.57 21.10 2.49
C PHE A 40 9.63 19.87 3.39
N VAL A 41 10.85 19.45 3.71
CA VAL A 41 11.13 18.30 4.58
C VAL A 41 11.87 18.75 5.84
N ASP A 42 12.81 19.68 5.67
CA ASP A 42 13.41 20.46 6.74
C ASP A 42 13.22 21.95 6.42
N ASN A 43 13.35 22.82 7.42
CA ASN A 43 13.19 24.26 7.24
C ASN A 43 14.35 24.91 6.43
N THR A 44 15.20 24.12 5.77
CA THR A 44 16.37 24.64 5.04
C THR A 44 16.01 25.09 3.64
N LYS A 45 15.07 24.39 2.98
CA LYS A 45 14.72 24.66 1.58
C LYS A 45 13.24 24.40 1.31
N LEU A 46 12.64 25.33 0.57
CA LEU A 46 11.28 25.24 0.05
C LEU A 46 11.29 24.80 -1.42
N PHE A 47 10.30 24.02 -1.82
CA PHE A 47 10.14 23.46 -3.16
C PHE A 47 8.73 23.75 -3.68
N ASN A 48 8.54 23.85 -4.99
CA ASN A 48 7.23 24.11 -5.59
C ASN A 48 6.42 22.81 -5.80
N SER A 49 7.08 21.65 -5.82
CA SER A 49 6.45 20.34 -5.99
C SER A 49 7.13 19.25 -5.17
N VAL A 50 6.44 18.11 -5.00
CA VAL A 50 7.02 16.92 -4.38
C VAL A 50 8.09 16.29 -5.28
N ASP A 51 7.94 16.37 -6.60
CA ASP A 51 8.95 15.88 -7.55
C ASP A 51 10.28 16.62 -7.40
N GLU A 52 10.26 17.94 -7.18
CA GLU A 52 11.46 18.72 -6.90
C GLU A 52 12.18 18.27 -5.61
N ILE A 53 11.41 17.88 -4.57
CA ILE A 53 11.96 17.31 -3.33
C ILE A 53 12.68 15.99 -3.64
N VAL A 54 12.01 15.09 -4.37
CA VAL A 54 12.57 13.77 -4.73
C VAL A 54 13.85 13.95 -5.55
N GLN A 55 13.83 14.84 -6.56
CA GLN A 55 14.98 15.13 -7.40
C GLN A 55 16.14 15.73 -6.58
N HIS A 56 15.87 16.67 -5.68
CA HIS A 56 16.90 17.29 -4.85
C HIS A 56 17.58 16.26 -3.93
N PHE A 57 16.81 15.45 -3.20
CA PHE A 57 17.35 14.45 -2.27
C PHE A 57 17.81 13.15 -2.94
N SER A 58 17.74 13.08 -4.28
CA SER A 58 18.45 12.05 -5.06
C SER A 58 19.94 12.35 -5.19
N CYS A 59 20.33 13.63 -5.11
CA CYS A 59 21.73 14.07 -5.20
C CYS A 59 22.26 14.63 -3.87
N ASN A 60 21.38 15.01 -2.94
CA ASN A 60 21.75 15.67 -1.69
C ASN A 60 21.32 14.84 -0.48
N PHE A 61 22.15 14.81 0.57
CA PHE A 61 21.81 14.10 1.79
C PHE A 61 20.74 14.83 2.59
N LEU A 62 19.68 14.11 2.93
CA LEU A 62 18.71 14.52 3.92
C LEU A 62 19.20 14.12 5.32
N LYS A 63 19.31 15.09 6.22
CA LYS A 63 19.69 14.84 7.63
C LYS A 63 18.43 14.59 8.45
N ILE A 64 18.26 13.38 8.96
CA ILE A 64 17.13 13.01 9.82
C ILE A 64 17.68 12.49 11.14
N ARG A 65 17.43 13.23 12.23
CA ARG A 65 18.01 12.95 13.55
C ARG A 65 19.54 12.87 13.43
N ARG A 66 20.14 11.71 13.72
CA ARG A 66 21.59 11.44 13.59
C ARG A 66 21.96 10.67 12.32
N LYS A 67 21.04 10.53 11.35
CA LYS A 67 21.23 9.77 10.12
C LYS A 67 21.31 10.70 8.91
N LYS A 68 22.16 10.35 7.95
CA LYS A 68 22.18 10.94 6.61
C LYS A 68 21.54 9.94 5.66
N VAL A 69 20.47 10.35 4.99
CA VAL A 69 19.68 9.52 4.07
C VAL A 69 19.80 10.11 2.68
N LEU A 70 19.92 9.26 1.66
CA LEU A 70 19.93 9.64 0.26
C LEU A 70 18.87 8.81 -0.47
N LEU A 71 18.06 9.43 -1.31
CA LEU A 71 17.11 8.73 -2.16
C LEU A 71 17.88 8.11 -3.33
N ARG A 72 17.77 6.78 -3.52
CA ARG A 72 18.51 6.07 -4.57
C ARG A 72 17.62 5.54 -5.67
N THR A 73 16.54 4.87 -5.30
CA THR A 73 15.68 4.16 -6.24
C THR A 73 14.23 4.35 -5.83
N GLY A 74 13.44 4.91 -6.73
CA GLY A 74 11.99 4.97 -6.57
C GLY A 74 11.41 3.57 -6.67
N ILE A 75 10.59 3.18 -5.69
CA ILE A 75 9.88 1.90 -5.72
C ILE A 75 8.52 2.16 -6.35
N THR A 76 8.33 1.62 -7.56
CA THR A 76 7.07 1.76 -8.30
C THR A 76 6.04 0.74 -7.81
N LEU A 77 4.78 0.96 -8.20
CA LEU A 77 3.74 -0.05 -8.00
C LEU A 77 4.15 -1.37 -8.65
N ALA A 78 3.89 -2.47 -7.95
CA ALA A 78 4.07 -3.80 -8.49
C ALA A 78 2.96 -4.13 -9.51
N PRO A 79 3.16 -5.08 -10.43
CA PRO A 79 2.17 -5.42 -11.46
C PRO A 79 0.81 -5.90 -10.91
N TRP A 80 0.78 -6.38 -9.67
CA TRP A 80 -0.43 -6.83 -8.96
C TRP A 80 -1.07 -5.72 -8.10
N GLU A 81 -0.52 -4.50 -8.11
CA GLU A 81 -1.10 -3.34 -7.43
C GLU A 81 -1.95 -2.51 -8.40
N PHE A 82 -3.26 -2.52 -8.17
CA PHE A 82 -4.26 -1.83 -8.96
C PHE A 82 -4.46 -0.41 -8.47
N LYS A 83 -4.75 0.49 -9.41
CA LYS A 83 -5.27 1.81 -9.08
C LYS A 83 -6.78 1.71 -8.90
N THR A 84 -7.34 2.54 -8.02
CA THR A 84 -8.79 2.57 -7.74
C THR A 84 -9.63 2.74 -9.02
N ARG A 85 -9.15 3.53 -9.98
CA ARG A 85 -9.83 3.78 -11.26
C ARG A 85 -9.91 2.58 -12.20
N ASP A 86 -9.05 1.58 -11.99
CA ASP A 86 -8.98 0.37 -12.82
C ASP A 86 -9.93 -0.74 -12.29
N ILE A 87 -10.69 -0.42 -11.24
CA ILE A 87 -11.63 -1.32 -10.56
C ILE A 87 -13.04 -0.72 -10.68
N ARG A 88 -13.95 -1.45 -11.32
CA ARG A 88 -15.37 -1.11 -11.37
C ARG A 88 -16.13 -1.97 -10.36
N VAL A 89 -16.47 -1.37 -9.23
CA VAL A 89 -17.24 -2.05 -8.16
C VAL A 89 -18.66 -2.29 -8.65
N GLY A 90 -19.15 -3.52 -8.47
CA GLY A 90 -20.51 -3.93 -8.81
C GLY A 90 -21.31 -4.32 -7.56
N GLU A 91 -22.15 -5.34 -7.72
CA GLU A 91 -23.10 -5.80 -6.70
C GLU A 91 -22.44 -6.18 -5.37
N TYR A 92 -23.10 -5.84 -4.27
CA TYR A 92 -22.75 -6.37 -2.96
C TYR A 92 -23.09 -7.87 -2.89
N VAL A 93 -22.15 -8.67 -2.41
CA VAL A 93 -22.29 -10.12 -2.26
C VAL A 93 -22.55 -10.49 -0.81
N GLY A 94 -21.88 -9.81 0.12
CA GLY A 94 -21.95 -10.09 1.54
C GLY A 94 -20.85 -9.37 2.30
N GLY A 95 -20.75 -9.60 3.59
CA GLY A 95 -19.79 -8.92 4.43
C GLY A 95 -20.14 -9.06 5.89
N GLN A 96 -19.16 -8.80 6.75
CA GLN A 96 -19.36 -8.83 8.20
C GLN A 96 -18.44 -7.81 8.88
N GLY A 97 -19.03 -7.01 9.77
CA GLY A 97 -18.29 -6.04 10.58
C GLY A 97 -17.57 -4.99 9.73
N VAL A 98 -16.24 -5.07 9.68
CA VAL A 98 -15.39 -4.11 8.95
C VAL A 98 -15.11 -4.52 7.50
N VAL A 99 -15.64 -5.68 7.07
CA VAL A 99 -15.38 -6.27 5.76
C VAL A 99 -16.62 -6.26 4.91
N ASP A 100 -16.50 -5.75 3.69
CA ASP A 100 -17.52 -5.85 2.65
C ASP A 100 -16.97 -6.56 1.42
N ILE A 101 -17.80 -7.42 0.84
CA ILE A 101 -17.50 -8.23 -0.33
C ILE A 101 -18.44 -7.81 -1.44
N CYS A 102 -17.89 -7.37 -2.56
CA CYS A 102 -18.63 -7.04 -3.77
C CYS A 102 -18.12 -7.84 -4.96
N LYS A 103 -18.96 -8.06 -5.96
CA LYS A 103 -18.49 -8.34 -7.32
C LYS A 103 -17.83 -7.09 -7.87
N CYS A 104 -16.86 -7.25 -8.74
CA CYS A 104 -16.26 -6.15 -9.48
C CYS A 104 -15.76 -6.62 -10.85
N LEU A 105 -15.48 -5.64 -11.72
CA LEU A 105 -14.72 -5.84 -12.95
C LEU A 105 -13.37 -5.16 -12.80
N ILE A 106 -12.31 -5.90 -13.09
CA ILE A 106 -10.93 -5.43 -13.08
C ILE A 106 -10.32 -5.61 -14.47
N LYS A 107 -9.37 -4.74 -14.83
CA LYS A 107 -8.66 -4.85 -16.10
C LYS A 107 -7.31 -5.53 -15.92
N ILE A 108 -7.13 -6.71 -16.51
CA ILE A 108 -5.87 -7.46 -16.54
C ILE A 108 -5.49 -7.68 -18.00
N ASP A 109 -4.29 -7.27 -18.39
CA ASP A 109 -3.79 -7.39 -19.78
C ASP A 109 -4.77 -6.82 -20.83
N GLY A 110 -5.40 -5.69 -20.48
CA GLY A 110 -6.38 -5.01 -21.33
C GLY A 110 -7.76 -5.66 -21.39
N LYS A 111 -7.97 -6.82 -20.75
CA LYS A 111 -9.25 -7.54 -20.72
C LYS A 111 -9.97 -7.32 -19.40
N ASP A 112 -11.28 -7.08 -19.49
CA ASP A 112 -12.14 -7.00 -18.31
C ASP A 112 -12.35 -8.42 -17.75
N LYS A 113 -12.17 -8.56 -16.44
CA LYS A 113 -12.31 -9.81 -15.71
C LYS A 113 -13.20 -9.63 -14.49
N SER A 114 -14.15 -10.53 -14.30
CA SER A 114 -14.97 -10.56 -13.07
C SER A 114 -14.15 -11.06 -11.88
N ALA A 115 -14.28 -10.37 -10.76
CA ALA A 115 -13.52 -10.62 -9.55
C ALA A 115 -14.36 -10.34 -8.29
N ALA A 116 -13.97 -10.97 -7.19
CA ALA A 116 -14.44 -10.63 -5.85
C ALA A 116 -13.56 -9.52 -5.30
N LEU A 117 -14.19 -8.49 -4.74
CA LEU A 117 -13.55 -7.36 -4.10
C LEU A 117 -13.84 -7.43 -2.60
N ILE A 118 -12.80 -7.60 -1.80
CA ILE A 118 -12.88 -7.52 -0.34
C ILE A 118 -12.39 -6.12 0.07
N ALA A 119 -13.29 -5.29 0.60
CA ALA A 119 -12.99 -3.96 1.10
C ALA A 119 -12.96 -3.96 2.63
N ILE A 120 -11.88 -3.44 3.20
CA ILE A 120 -11.80 -3.21 4.65
C ILE A 120 -12.11 -1.74 4.93
N LYS A 121 -13.20 -1.51 5.67
CA LYS A 121 -13.72 -0.18 6.00
C LYS A 121 -13.27 0.28 7.39
N GLY A 122 -13.24 1.60 7.54
CA GLY A 122 -12.92 2.27 8.79
C GLY A 122 -11.43 2.31 9.12
N GLN A 123 -11.10 3.01 10.21
CA GLN A 123 -9.73 3.15 10.74
C GLN A 123 -9.64 2.70 12.20
N THR A 124 -10.46 1.71 12.56
CA THR A 124 -10.46 1.11 13.90
C THR A 124 -9.31 0.13 14.06
N GLN A 125 -8.93 -0.21 15.30
CA GLN A 125 -7.93 -1.25 15.56
C GLN A 125 -8.30 -2.58 14.87
N LYS A 126 -9.59 -2.95 14.91
CA LYS A 126 -10.14 -4.12 14.22
C LYS A 126 -9.93 -4.06 12.70
N SER A 127 -10.10 -2.88 12.09
CA SER A 127 -9.84 -2.65 10.66
C SER A 127 -8.36 -2.87 10.33
N TRP A 128 -7.45 -2.36 11.17
CA TRP A 128 -6.01 -2.52 10.98
C TRP A 128 -5.56 -3.97 11.13
N ASP A 129 -6.11 -4.71 12.09
CA ASP A 129 -5.78 -6.12 12.30
C ASP A 129 -6.31 -6.98 11.16
N MET A 130 -7.53 -6.72 10.67
CA MET A 130 -8.07 -7.37 9.47
C MET A 130 -7.19 -7.08 8.24
N LEU A 131 -6.73 -5.83 8.07
CA LEU A 131 -5.87 -5.44 6.95
C LEU A 131 -4.55 -6.20 6.95
N LYS A 132 -3.94 -6.40 8.13
CA LYS A 132 -2.70 -7.19 8.26
C LYS A 132 -2.93 -8.65 7.92
N THR A 133 -4.03 -9.24 8.39
CA THR A 133 -4.41 -10.62 8.12
C THR A 133 -4.65 -10.85 6.62
N GLU A 134 -5.52 -10.05 6.00
CA GLU A 134 -5.79 -10.13 4.56
C GLU A 134 -4.54 -9.86 3.72
N GLY A 135 -3.70 -8.91 4.13
CA GLY A 135 -2.42 -8.67 3.50
C GLY A 135 -1.47 -9.87 3.58
N HIS A 136 -1.49 -10.64 4.67
CA HIS A 136 -0.72 -11.88 4.80
C HIS A 136 -1.28 -12.98 3.90
N GLN A 137 -2.60 -13.15 3.87
CA GLN A 137 -3.25 -14.12 2.98
C GLN A 137 -2.93 -13.84 1.51
N CYS A 138 -3.01 -12.58 1.08
CA CYS A 138 -2.69 -12.20 -0.29
C CYS A 138 -1.22 -12.48 -0.65
N ARG A 139 -0.29 -12.31 0.29
CA ARG A 139 1.12 -12.67 0.07
C ARG A 139 1.29 -14.17 -0.16
N LEU A 140 0.57 -15.01 0.60
CA LEU A 140 0.57 -16.46 0.43
C LEU A 140 -0.08 -16.85 -0.91
N LEU A 141 -1.28 -16.37 -1.19
CA LEU A 141 -2.02 -16.68 -2.42
C LEU A 141 -1.28 -16.24 -3.69
N ARG A 142 -0.45 -15.19 -3.62
CA ARG A 142 0.36 -14.72 -4.75
C ARG A 142 1.37 -15.77 -5.25
N THR A 143 1.81 -16.70 -4.41
CA THR A 143 2.74 -17.77 -4.80
C THR A 143 2.04 -19.09 -5.12
N LEU A 144 0.71 -19.17 -4.97
CA LEU A 144 -0.06 -20.39 -5.18
C LEU A 144 -0.75 -20.35 -6.55
N SER A 145 -0.65 -21.44 -7.29
CA SER A 145 -1.37 -21.63 -8.55
C SER A 145 -1.85 -23.08 -8.64
N HIS A 146 -3.08 -23.31 -8.22
CA HIS A 146 -3.67 -24.64 -8.19
C HIS A 146 -5.19 -24.56 -8.43
N PRO A 147 -5.82 -25.50 -9.16
CA PRO A 147 -7.26 -25.44 -9.47
C PRO A 147 -8.19 -25.35 -8.25
N CYS A 148 -7.76 -25.87 -7.10
CA CYS A 148 -8.53 -25.85 -5.84
C CYS A 148 -8.16 -24.69 -4.91
N VAL A 149 -7.35 -23.72 -5.37
CA VAL A 149 -6.96 -22.54 -4.60
C VAL A 149 -7.45 -21.31 -5.33
N ILE A 150 -8.18 -20.44 -4.62
CA ILE A 150 -8.71 -19.20 -5.17
C ILE A 150 -7.59 -18.35 -5.78
N LYS A 151 -7.80 -17.88 -7.01
CA LYS A 151 -6.76 -17.08 -7.68
C LYS A 151 -6.71 -15.67 -7.10
N PHE A 152 -5.53 -15.26 -6.66
CA PHE A 152 -5.26 -13.86 -6.32
C PHE A 152 -4.99 -13.05 -7.58
N TYR A 153 -5.68 -11.93 -7.73
CA TYR A 153 -5.47 -11.00 -8.85
C TYR A 153 -4.63 -9.80 -8.45
N GLY A 154 -4.84 -9.26 -7.26
CA GLY A 154 -4.11 -8.08 -6.83
C GLY A 154 -4.72 -7.36 -5.63
N ILE A 155 -4.19 -6.17 -5.35
CA ILE A 155 -4.71 -5.29 -4.31
C ILE A 155 -4.75 -3.84 -4.79
N CYS A 156 -5.58 -3.02 -4.14
CA CYS A 156 -5.56 -1.57 -4.27
C CYS A 156 -5.40 -0.96 -2.88
N VAL A 157 -4.19 -0.47 -2.58
CA VAL A 157 -3.80 0.11 -1.28
C VAL A 157 -3.45 1.60 -1.34
N VAL A 158 -3.34 2.16 -2.54
CA VAL A 158 -2.95 3.57 -2.75
C VAL A 158 -4.01 4.52 -2.20
N THR A 159 -5.29 4.18 -2.36
CA THR A 159 -6.41 4.99 -1.88
C THR A 159 -7.31 4.17 -0.97
N PRO A 160 -7.62 4.64 0.25
CA PRO A 160 -8.61 4.01 1.11
C PRO A 160 -10.01 3.92 0.44
N PRO A 161 -10.83 2.93 0.81
CA PRO A 161 -10.49 1.74 1.61
C PRO A 161 -9.52 0.81 0.85
N CYS A 162 -8.71 0.05 1.59
CA CYS A 162 -7.89 -1.00 0.98
C CYS A 162 -8.79 -2.09 0.41
N ARG A 163 -8.49 -2.53 -0.81
CA ARG A 163 -9.28 -3.54 -1.54
C ARG A 163 -8.40 -4.71 -1.94
N PHE A 164 -8.87 -5.93 -1.73
CA PHE A 164 -8.23 -7.16 -2.18
C PHE A 164 -9.06 -7.77 -3.29
N LEU A 165 -8.39 -8.19 -4.36
CA LEU A 165 -9.02 -8.66 -5.58
C LEU A 165 -8.70 -10.14 -5.77
N LEU A 166 -9.75 -10.96 -5.69
CA LEU A 166 -9.68 -12.40 -5.79
C LEU A 166 -10.59 -12.89 -6.91
N GLU A 167 -10.40 -14.13 -7.32
CA GLU A 167 -11.36 -14.83 -8.16
C GLU A 167 -12.76 -14.85 -7.53
N PHE A 168 -13.77 -14.48 -8.33
CA PHE A 168 -15.15 -14.63 -7.90
C PHE A 168 -15.61 -16.06 -8.20
N VAL A 169 -15.90 -16.83 -7.14
CA VAL A 169 -16.44 -18.19 -7.26
C VAL A 169 -17.94 -18.15 -6.97
N PRO A 170 -18.81 -18.27 -7.99
CA PRO A 170 -20.24 -18.37 -7.75
C PRO A 170 -20.53 -19.71 -7.07
N GLY A 171 -21.10 -19.67 -5.86
CA GLY A 171 -21.64 -20.86 -5.24
C GLY A 171 -22.78 -21.41 -6.10
N LYS A 172 -22.72 -22.68 -6.48
CA LYS A 172 -23.94 -23.41 -6.82
C LYS A 172 -24.58 -23.78 -5.48
N LEU A 173 -25.69 -23.12 -5.15
CA LEU A 173 -26.61 -23.61 -4.13
C LEU A 173 -27.32 -24.86 -4.68
#